data_AF-A0A844DUA8-F1
#
_entry.id   AF-A0A844DUA8-F1
#
_cell.length_a   1.000
_cell.length_b   1.000
_cell.length_c   1.000
_cell.angle_alpha   90.00
_cell.angle_beta   90.00
_cell.angle_gamma   90.00
#
_symmetry.space_group_name_H-M   'P 1'
#
loop_
_entity.id
_entity.type
_entity.pdbx_description
1 polymer ?
#
loop_
_entity_poly.entity_id
_entity_poly.type
_entity_poly.pdbx_seq_one_letter_code
_entity_poly.pdbx_strand_id
1 'polypeptide(L)'
;MLEEFQLEQIVKPLLAWFEKNARTLPWRSISTPYRVWVSEIMLQQTRVEAVKPYFERFMHALPDVKSLAECEEERLLKLWEGLGYYNRVRNMQIAAQTVMEQYDGKLPADYEKLLELKGIGHYTAGAIASIAYGIPVPAVDGNVLRILMRVSADNSDIMKQSVKTRVEQALQQVIPQDCAGSFNQALMELGAIVCVPNGEPLCDQCPWYSFCETRKRGLWQELPVKKKAKGRRIEERTVLVIRDGERVVLKRRPKKGLLAGLYEFPNEPGTLTEDEALRAVQDMHLHPMRIQRLEEAKHIFSHVEWHMQGYMVEVDSLTREEAGLLFVEAAHSEETYPIPAAFAAYTKYMNIRLGNERFKEK
;
A
#
# COMPACT_ATOMS: atom_id res chain seq x y z
N MET A 1 17.43 -16.94 -23.31
CA MET A 1 17.54 -16.44 -21.90
C MET A 1 17.81 -14.94 -21.91
N LEU A 2 17.63 -14.20 -20.81
CA LEU A 2 17.87 -12.73 -20.80
C LEU A 2 19.30 -12.37 -21.26
N GLU A 3 20.29 -13.18 -20.88
CA GLU A 3 21.71 -13.00 -21.23
C GLU A 3 22.00 -13.16 -22.74
N GLU A 4 21.18 -13.94 -23.45
CA GLU A 4 21.31 -14.17 -24.89
C GLU A 4 20.45 -13.22 -25.71
N PHE A 5 19.56 -12.48 -25.04
CA PHE A 5 18.63 -11.57 -25.69
C PHE A 5 19.29 -10.21 -25.88
N GLN A 6 19.35 -9.72 -27.13
CA GLN A 6 19.91 -8.42 -27.45
C GLN A 6 19.03 -7.31 -26.86
N LEU A 7 19.36 -6.83 -25.67
CA LEU A 7 18.49 -5.97 -24.87
C LEU A 7 18.41 -4.55 -25.44
N GLU A 8 19.42 -4.09 -26.17
CA GLU A 8 19.46 -2.76 -26.80
C GLU A 8 18.28 -2.56 -27.77
N GLN A 9 17.80 -3.65 -28.40
CA GLN A 9 16.71 -3.60 -29.37
C GLN A 9 15.37 -3.14 -28.75
N ILE A 10 15.23 -3.19 -27.42
CA ILE A 10 13.99 -2.78 -26.74
C ILE A 10 13.83 -1.27 -26.64
N VAL A 11 14.95 -0.51 -26.65
CA VAL A 11 15.00 0.88 -26.20
C VAL A 11 14.22 1.80 -27.13
N LYS A 12 14.61 1.85 -28.41
CA LYS A 12 14.03 2.79 -29.39
C LYS A 12 12.53 2.55 -29.63
N PRO A 13 12.04 1.31 -29.86
CA PRO A 13 10.60 1.06 -30.03
C PRO A 13 9.80 1.40 -28.77
N LEU A 14 10.35 1.14 -27.58
CA LEU A 14 9.69 1.42 -26.32
C LEU A 14 9.49 2.92 -26.10
N LEU A 15 10.54 3.72 -26.31
CA LEU A 15 10.46 5.18 -26.14
C LEU A 15 9.46 5.82 -27.13
N ALA A 16 9.52 5.41 -28.40
CA ALA A 16 8.59 5.90 -29.43
C ALA A 16 7.13 5.52 -29.14
N TRP A 17 6.91 4.35 -28.53
CA TRP A 17 5.59 3.94 -28.07
C TRP A 17 5.12 4.76 -26.86
N PHE A 18 6.00 4.98 -25.88
CA PHE A 18 5.66 5.72 -24.66
C PHE A 18 5.27 7.16 -24.94
N GLU A 19 5.96 7.83 -25.86
CA GLU A 19 5.62 9.20 -26.29
C GLU A 19 4.15 9.34 -26.74
N LYS A 20 3.61 8.29 -27.37
CA LYS A 20 2.23 8.30 -27.91
C LYS A 20 1.19 7.72 -26.97
N ASN A 21 1.59 6.88 -26.02
CA ASN A 21 0.68 6.05 -25.22
C ASN A 21 0.78 6.29 -23.71
N ALA A 22 1.70 7.14 -23.24
CA ALA A 22 1.83 7.45 -21.83
C ALA A 22 0.53 8.03 -21.25
N ARG A 23 0.02 7.42 -20.18
CA ARG A 23 -1.11 7.98 -19.46
C ARG A 23 -0.71 9.28 -18.78
N THR A 24 -1.59 10.27 -18.83
CA THR A 24 -1.52 11.48 -18.02
C THR A 24 -1.80 11.12 -16.56
N LEU A 25 -0.82 11.34 -15.68
CA LEU A 25 -0.92 11.05 -14.25
C LEU A 25 -0.51 12.28 -13.43
N PRO A 26 -1.12 12.54 -12.27
CA PRO A 26 -0.82 13.69 -11.42
C PRO A 26 0.66 13.92 -11.09
N TRP A 27 1.40 12.83 -10.89
CA TRP A 27 2.82 12.86 -10.56
C TRP A 27 3.74 12.98 -11.78
N ARG A 28 3.22 12.82 -13.00
CA ARG A 28 3.99 12.98 -14.25
C ARG A 28 3.93 14.40 -14.82
N SER A 29 2.88 15.16 -14.51
CA SER A 29 2.74 16.54 -15.02
C SER A 29 3.76 17.50 -14.41
N ILE A 30 4.16 17.24 -13.16
CA ILE A 30 5.18 18.01 -12.45
C ILE A 30 6.09 17.01 -11.71
N SER A 31 7.26 16.74 -12.30
CA SER A 31 8.20 15.69 -11.85
C SER A 31 9.26 16.23 -10.89
N THR A 32 8.86 16.87 -9.77
CA THR A 32 9.84 17.21 -8.73
C THR A 32 10.27 15.95 -7.96
N PRO A 33 11.50 15.90 -7.41
CA PRO A 33 11.99 14.75 -6.65
C PRO A 33 11.04 14.30 -5.52
N TYR A 34 10.43 15.25 -4.81
CA TYR A 34 9.47 14.98 -3.75
C TYR A 34 8.18 14.34 -4.28
N ARG A 35 7.62 14.87 -5.38
CA ARG A 35 6.40 14.33 -6.00
C ARG A 35 6.61 12.92 -6.54
N VAL A 36 7.73 12.69 -7.22
CA VAL A 36 8.13 11.35 -7.68
C VAL A 36 8.27 10.42 -6.48
N TRP A 37 9.01 10.82 -5.44
CA TRP A 37 9.18 10.00 -4.26
C TRP A 37 7.84 9.59 -3.62
N VAL A 38 6.93 10.54 -3.38
CA VAL A 38 5.61 10.26 -2.81
C VAL A 38 4.80 9.30 -3.70
N SER A 39 4.75 9.54 -5.02
CA SER A 39 4.01 8.65 -5.93
C SER A 39 4.58 7.24 -5.97
N GLU A 40 5.91 7.11 -6.03
CA GLU A 40 6.58 5.81 -6.08
C GLU A 40 6.37 5.01 -4.79
N ILE A 41 6.37 5.66 -3.62
CA ILE A 41 6.04 4.99 -2.35
C ILE A 41 4.57 4.56 -2.34
N MET A 42 3.64 5.41 -2.79
CA MET A 42 2.21 5.05 -2.86
C MET A 42 1.94 3.90 -3.82
N LEU A 43 2.62 3.84 -4.97
CA LEU A 43 2.45 2.81 -6.00
C LEU A 43 3.01 1.43 -5.61
N GLN A 44 3.81 1.34 -4.55
CA GLN A 44 4.25 0.04 -4.03
C GLN A 44 3.05 -0.84 -3.66
N GLN A 45 2.86 -1.93 -4.41
CA GLN A 45 1.77 -2.89 -4.22
C GLN A 45 0.36 -2.26 -4.24
N THR A 46 0.19 -1.10 -4.89
CA THR A 46 -1.08 -0.38 -4.98
C THR A 46 -1.34 0.01 -6.44
N ARG A 47 -2.58 -0.10 -6.91
CA ARG A 47 -2.93 0.22 -8.31
C ARG A 47 -2.98 1.73 -8.53
N VAL A 48 -2.59 2.17 -9.73
CA VAL A 48 -2.57 3.58 -10.16
C VAL A 48 -3.88 4.31 -9.86
N GLU A 49 -5.04 3.74 -10.24
CA GLU A 49 -6.35 4.38 -10.04
C GLU A 49 -6.69 4.59 -8.56
N ALA A 50 -6.28 3.66 -7.69
CA ALA A 50 -6.47 3.82 -6.25
C ALA A 50 -5.56 4.91 -5.67
N VAL A 51 -4.37 5.13 -6.25
CA VAL A 51 -3.40 6.12 -5.74
C VAL A 51 -3.77 7.56 -6.10
N LYS A 52 -4.38 7.82 -7.27
CA LYS A 52 -4.70 9.18 -7.75
C LYS A 52 -5.33 10.10 -6.69
N PRO A 53 -6.48 9.76 -6.07
CA PRO A 53 -7.11 10.65 -5.09
C PRO A 53 -6.28 10.83 -3.80
N TYR A 54 -5.49 9.82 -3.43
CA TYR A 54 -4.61 9.90 -2.27
C TYR A 54 -3.43 10.81 -2.52
N PHE A 55 -2.81 10.70 -3.69
CA PHE A 55 -1.71 11.56 -4.09
C PHE A 55 -2.12 13.03 -4.08
N GLU A 56 -3.26 13.37 -4.68
CA GLU A 56 -3.76 14.76 -4.68
C GLU A 56 -3.99 15.31 -3.27
N ARG A 57 -4.71 14.56 -2.42
CA ARG A 57 -4.95 14.97 -1.03
C ARG A 57 -3.63 15.10 -0.25
N PHE A 58 -2.70 14.18 -0.43
CA PHE A 58 -1.42 14.17 0.26
C PHE A 58 -0.56 15.36 -0.16
N MET A 59 -0.45 15.61 -1.46
CA MET A 59 0.31 16.75 -2.00
C MET A 59 -0.31 18.10 -1.63
N HIS A 60 -1.63 18.17 -1.45
CA HIS A 60 -2.28 19.38 -0.94
C HIS A 60 -1.95 19.63 0.54
N ALA A 61 -2.00 18.59 1.38
CA ALA A 61 -1.78 18.71 2.82
C ALA A 61 -0.29 18.84 3.19
N LEU A 62 0.59 18.16 2.45
CA LEU A 62 2.02 18.03 2.67
C LEU A 62 2.74 18.30 1.34
N PRO A 63 2.89 19.58 0.93
CA PRO A 63 3.39 19.93 -0.41
C PRO A 63 4.89 19.70 -0.60
N ASP A 64 5.66 19.50 0.47
CA ASP A 64 7.13 19.42 0.44
C ASP A 64 7.72 18.48 1.50
N VAL A 65 9.05 18.31 1.47
CA VAL A 65 9.78 17.45 2.43
C VAL A 65 9.60 17.96 3.86
N LYS A 66 9.61 19.28 4.08
CA LYS A 66 9.51 19.89 5.40
C LYS A 66 8.16 19.59 6.05
N SER A 67 7.07 19.86 5.35
CA SER A 67 5.71 19.58 5.81
C SER A 67 5.51 18.09 6.13
N LEU A 68 6.09 17.18 5.35
CA LEU A 68 6.09 15.74 5.67
C LEU A 68 6.89 15.42 6.95
N ALA A 69 8.08 15.99 7.09
CA ALA A 69 8.96 15.74 8.24
C ALA A 69 8.34 16.23 9.56
N GLU A 70 7.64 17.37 9.53
CA GLU A 70 7.02 18.04 10.68
C GLU A 70 5.58 17.56 10.96
N CYS A 71 4.98 16.75 10.08
CA CYS A 71 3.60 16.31 10.23
C CYS A 71 3.41 15.45 11.50
N GLU A 72 2.37 15.72 12.29
CA GLU A 72 2.02 14.84 13.40
C GLU A 72 1.62 13.44 12.90
N GLU A 73 2.06 12.40 13.63
CA GLU A 73 1.88 11.00 13.19
C GLU A 73 0.40 10.67 12.92
N GLU A 74 -0.52 11.14 13.76
CA GLU A 74 -1.95 10.86 13.61
C GLU A 74 -2.52 11.45 12.31
N ARG A 75 -2.21 12.72 12.02
CA ARG A 75 -2.58 13.37 10.76
C ARG A 75 -1.94 12.65 9.56
N LEU A 76 -0.69 12.23 9.67
CA LEU A 76 0.01 11.50 8.61
C LEU A 76 -0.66 10.16 8.31
N LEU A 77 -0.99 9.38 9.34
CA LEU A 77 -1.69 8.10 9.19
C LEU A 77 -3.09 8.29 8.64
N LYS A 78 -3.78 9.38 9.01
CA LYS A 78 -5.09 9.72 8.46
C LYS A 78 -5.03 10.05 6.97
N LEU A 79 -4.03 10.83 6.53
CA LEU A 79 -3.81 11.10 5.10
C LEU A 79 -3.53 9.81 4.30
N TRP A 80 -2.98 8.78 4.93
CA TRP A 80 -2.66 7.48 4.33
C TRP A 80 -3.75 6.41 4.49
N GLU A 81 -4.80 6.69 5.26
CA GLU A 81 -5.81 5.72 5.66
C GLU A 81 -6.50 5.09 4.45
N GLY A 82 -6.42 3.76 4.35
CA GLY A 82 -7.01 2.99 3.24
C GLY A 82 -6.03 2.55 2.16
N LEU A 83 -4.82 3.15 2.06
CA LEU A 83 -3.77 2.66 1.14
C LEU A 83 -3.09 1.37 1.61
N GLY A 84 -3.22 1.04 2.90
CA GLY A 84 -2.53 -0.10 3.51
C GLY A 84 -1.00 0.07 3.56
N TYR A 85 -0.33 -0.94 4.13
CA TYR A 85 1.13 -0.95 4.34
C TYR A 85 1.67 0.34 5.00
N TYR A 86 1.10 0.73 6.14
CA TYR A 86 1.38 2.00 6.85
C TYR A 86 2.84 2.22 7.25
N ASN A 87 3.67 1.18 7.28
CA ASN A 87 5.11 1.37 7.47
C ASN A 87 5.76 2.16 6.32
N ARG A 88 5.15 2.17 5.13
CA ARG A 88 5.61 3.00 4.00
C ARG A 88 5.63 4.48 4.37
N VAL A 89 4.50 5.03 4.82
CA VAL A 89 4.40 6.46 5.16
C VAL A 89 5.23 6.83 6.38
N ARG A 90 5.34 5.92 7.37
CA ARG A 90 6.23 6.13 8.53
C ARG A 90 7.70 6.18 8.13
N ASN A 91 8.14 5.24 7.30
CA ASN A 91 9.51 5.25 6.80
C ASN A 91 9.77 6.49 5.94
N MET A 92 8.78 6.90 5.14
CA MET A 92 8.84 8.12 4.33
C MET A 92 9.02 9.37 5.21
N GLN A 93 8.31 9.48 6.33
CA GLN A 93 8.49 10.57 7.28
C GLN A 93 9.88 10.55 7.94
N ILE A 94 10.36 9.38 8.37
CA ILE A 94 11.71 9.26 8.95
C ILE A 94 12.77 9.67 7.93
N ALA A 95 12.63 9.22 6.68
CA ALA A 95 13.51 9.66 5.60
C ALA A 95 13.40 11.17 5.33
N ALA A 96 12.20 11.76 5.42
CA ALA A 96 12.01 13.20 5.25
C ALA A 96 12.74 13.99 6.35
N GLN A 97 12.69 13.50 7.59
CA GLN A 97 13.45 14.07 8.71
C GLN A 97 14.96 13.99 8.45
N THR A 98 15.47 12.84 8.00
CA THR A 98 16.88 12.71 7.58
C THR A 98 17.24 13.67 6.46
N VAL A 99 16.35 13.89 5.48
CA VAL A 99 16.57 14.84 4.38
C VAL A 99 16.61 16.29 4.88
N MET A 100 15.77 16.65 5.85
CA MET A 100 15.84 17.96 6.50
C MET A 100 17.18 18.15 7.24
N GLU A 101 17.62 17.15 8.00
CA GLU A 101 18.83 17.23 8.82
C GLU A 101 20.14 17.22 8.01
N GLN A 102 20.22 16.36 6.99
CA GLN A 102 21.49 16.06 6.29
C GLN A 102 21.60 16.71 4.90
N TYR A 103 20.46 17.06 4.29
CA TYR A 103 20.42 17.53 2.90
C TYR A 103 19.62 18.84 2.72
N ASP A 104 19.41 19.60 3.81
CA ASP A 104 18.75 20.92 3.79
C ASP A 104 17.36 20.88 3.10
N GLY A 105 16.60 19.82 3.36
CA GLY A 105 15.26 19.62 2.82
C GLY A 105 15.20 19.24 1.33
N LYS A 106 16.34 18.97 0.69
CA LYS A 106 16.42 18.57 -0.73
C LYS A 106 16.82 17.11 -0.84
N LEU A 107 16.03 16.29 -1.53
CA LEU A 107 16.43 14.91 -1.81
C LEU A 107 17.79 14.90 -2.54
N PRO A 108 18.74 14.04 -2.18
CA PRO A 108 20.03 14.01 -2.84
C PRO A 108 19.88 13.58 -4.31
N ALA A 109 20.56 14.28 -5.23
CA ALA A 109 20.67 13.89 -6.64
C ALA A 109 21.76 12.82 -6.83
N ASP A 110 21.66 11.73 -6.06
CA ASP A 110 22.63 10.65 -5.99
C ASP A 110 21.93 9.34 -5.62
N TYR A 111 22.14 8.30 -6.41
CA TYR A 111 21.45 7.02 -6.24
C TYR A 111 21.84 6.30 -4.94
N GLU A 112 23.12 6.32 -4.56
CA GLU A 112 23.58 5.64 -3.35
C GLU A 112 23.08 6.36 -2.09
N LYS A 113 23.10 7.69 -2.08
CA LYS A 113 22.52 8.49 -0.98
C LYS A 113 21.01 8.31 -0.86
N LEU A 114 20.30 8.18 -1.98
CA LEU A 114 18.86 7.87 -1.95
C LEU A 114 18.60 6.50 -1.33
N LEU A 115 19.46 5.50 -1.59
CA LEU A 115 19.33 4.14 -1.07
C LEU A 115 19.55 4.05 0.45
N GLU A 116 20.30 4.98 1.03
CA GLU A 116 20.52 5.08 2.49
C GLU A 116 19.26 5.56 3.23
N LEU A 117 18.33 6.24 2.55
CA LEU A 117 17.12 6.77 3.15
C LEU A 117 16.12 5.66 3.50
N LYS A 118 15.55 5.73 4.71
CA LYS A 118 14.65 4.69 5.21
C LYS A 118 13.42 4.49 4.31
N GLY A 119 13.20 3.25 3.89
CA GLY A 119 12.07 2.89 3.04
C GLY A 119 12.27 3.17 1.55
N ILE A 120 13.42 3.73 1.16
CA ILE A 120 13.85 3.82 -0.24
C ILE A 120 14.76 2.61 -0.52
N GLY A 121 14.28 1.70 -1.37
CA GLY A 121 15.09 0.59 -1.89
C GLY A 121 15.49 0.84 -3.35
N HIS A 122 16.25 -0.09 -3.95
CA HIS A 122 16.77 0.00 -5.32
C HIS A 122 15.75 0.51 -6.36
N TYR A 123 14.52 0.00 -6.33
CA TYR A 123 13.46 0.46 -7.22
C TYR A 123 13.15 1.95 -7.05
N THR A 124 12.87 2.38 -5.81
CA THR A 124 12.48 3.76 -5.52
C THR A 124 13.65 4.73 -5.70
N ALA A 125 14.87 4.32 -5.33
CA ALA A 125 16.08 5.10 -5.60
C ALA A 125 16.27 5.28 -7.10
N GLY A 126 16.18 4.21 -7.89
CA GLY A 126 16.27 4.26 -9.35
C GLY A 126 15.19 5.11 -9.99
N ALA A 127 13.95 5.02 -9.50
CA ALA A 127 12.84 5.83 -9.99
C ALA A 127 13.06 7.34 -9.72
N ILE A 128 13.41 7.73 -8.49
CA ILE A 128 13.71 9.12 -8.15
C ILE A 128 14.91 9.64 -8.96
N ALA A 129 16.02 8.91 -8.93
CA ALA A 129 17.26 9.28 -9.60
C ALA A 129 17.08 9.47 -11.11
N SER A 130 16.38 8.55 -11.78
CA SER A 130 16.17 8.63 -13.22
C SER A 130 15.09 9.63 -13.63
N ILE A 131 13.95 9.67 -12.93
CA ILE A 131 12.80 10.51 -13.33
C ILE A 131 13.04 11.97 -12.96
N ALA A 132 13.55 12.25 -11.76
CA ALA A 132 13.70 13.61 -11.27
C ALA A 132 15.07 14.21 -11.55
N TYR A 133 16.12 13.38 -11.63
CA TYR A 133 17.51 13.84 -11.80
C TYR A 133 18.17 13.38 -13.11
N GLY A 134 17.48 12.59 -13.95
CA GLY A 134 18.03 12.11 -15.21
C GLY A 134 19.18 11.11 -15.08
N ILE A 135 19.44 10.60 -13.88
CA ILE A 135 20.56 9.69 -13.62
C ILE A 135 20.23 8.32 -14.27
N PRO A 136 21.13 7.74 -15.08
CA PRO A 136 20.89 6.53 -15.87
C PRO A 136 20.94 5.25 -15.04
N VAL A 137 20.08 5.12 -14.03
CA VAL A 137 19.99 3.94 -13.13
C VAL A 137 18.66 3.22 -13.28
N PRO A 138 18.61 1.87 -13.16
CA PRO A 138 17.42 1.09 -13.40
C PRO A 138 16.38 1.24 -12.28
N ALA A 139 15.09 1.27 -12.65
CA ALA A 139 13.97 1.21 -11.72
C ALA A 139 13.16 -0.08 -11.95
N VAL A 140 13.54 -1.17 -11.27
CA VAL A 140 12.97 -2.51 -11.53
C VAL A 140 11.88 -2.87 -10.52
N ASP A 141 10.63 -2.81 -10.98
CA ASP A 141 9.44 -3.29 -10.26
C ASP A 141 8.92 -4.64 -10.80
N GLY A 142 7.78 -5.09 -10.31
CA GLY A 142 7.13 -6.32 -10.79
C GLY A 142 6.60 -6.24 -12.23
N ASN A 143 6.38 -5.03 -12.78
CA ASN A 143 6.02 -4.84 -14.17
C ASN A 143 7.25 -5.03 -15.06
N VAL A 144 8.36 -4.36 -14.73
CA VAL A 144 9.64 -4.46 -15.44
C VAL A 144 10.15 -5.90 -15.44
N LEU A 145 10.15 -6.58 -14.29
CA LEU A 145 10.53 -8.00 -14.23
C LEU A 145 9.68 -8.85 -15.18
N ARG A 146 8.35 -8.70 -15.13
CA ARG A 146 7.45 -9.48 -15.98
C ARG A 146 7.72 -9.28 -17.47
N ILE A 147 7.83 -8.03 -17.93
CA ILE A 147 7.98 -7.75 -19.36
C ILE A 147 9.35 -8.19 -19.88
N LEU A 148 10.39 -8.08 -19.06
CA LEU A 148 11.73 -8.53 -19.46
C LEU A 148 11.85 -10.05 -19.50
N MET A 149 11.24 -10.75 -18.53
CA MET A 149 11.17 -12.21 -18.59
C MET A 149 10.37 -12.68 -19.82
N ARG A 150 9.27 -11.99 -20.16
CA ARG A 150 8.48 -12.31 -21.35
C ARG A 150 9.21 -12.00 -22.66
N VAL A 151 9.78 -10.81 -22.83
CA VAL A 151 10.42 -10.46 -24.10
C VAL A 151 11.60 -11.38 -24.45
N SER A 152 12.34 -11.83 -23.44
CA SER A 152 13.49 -12.73 -23.56
C SER A 152 13.19 -14.22 -23.40
N ALA A 153 11.92 -14.58 -23.11
CA ALA A 153 11.49 -15.92 -22.73
C ALA A 153 12.35 -16.55 -21.61
N ASP A 154 12.77 -15.73 -20.63
CA ASP A 154 13.53 -16.17 -19.46
C ASP A 154 12.57 -16.72 -18.38
N ASN A 155 12.77 -18.00 -18.02
CA ASN A 155 11.95 -18.74 -17.06
C ASN A 155 12.51 -18.73 -15.63
N SER A 156 13.44 -17.82 -15.35
CA SER A 156 13.98 -17.63 -14.00
C SER A 156 12.89 -17.20 -13.01
N ASP A 157 12.99 -17.70 -11.78
CA ASP A 157 12.05 -17.37 -10.71
C ASP A 157 12.27 -15.92 -10.22
N ILE A 158 11.35 -15.03 -10.58
CA ILE A 158 11.46 -13.60 -10.28
C ILE A 158 11.31 -13.27 -8.79
N MET A 159 11.01 -14.27 -7.96
CA MET A 159 11.03 -14.13 -6.50
C MET A 159 12.45 -14.17 -5.91
N LYS A 160 13.46 -14.60 -6.68
CA LYS A 160 14.85 -14.65 -6.22
C LYS A 160 15.53 -13.30 -6.35
N GLN A 161 16.18 -12.83 -5.28
CA GLN A 161 16.96 -11.58 -5.30
C GLN A 161 18.05 -11.59 -6.37
N SER A 162 18.70 -12.73 -6.62
CA SER A 162 19.71 -12.86 -7.69
C SER A 162 19.16 -12.57 -9.09
N VAL A 163 17.90 -12.92 -9.36
CA VAL A 163 17.25 -12.63 -10.65
C VAL A 163 16.96 -11.14 -10.77
N LYS A 164 16.50 -10.49 -9.70
CA LYS A 164 16.29 -9.03 -9.68
C LYS A 164 17.60 -8.28 -9.92
N THR A 165 18.67 -8.64 -9.22
CA THR A 165 20.00 -8.02 -9.40
C THR A 165 20.54 -8.22 -10.82
N ARG A 166 20.37 -9.41 -11.41
CA ARG A 166 20.76 -9.65 -12.82
C ARG A 166 19.98 -8.75 -13.78
N VAL A 167 18.67 -8.60 -13.58
CA VAL A 167 17.84 -7.72 -14.42
C VAL A 167 18.26 -6.25 -14.29
N GLU A 168 18.55 -5.79 -13.07
CA GLU A 168 19.06 -4.43 -12.81
C GLU A 168 20.39 -4.21 -13.55
N GLN A 169 21.34 -5.15 -13.44
CA GLN A 169 22.64 -5.08 -14.14
C GLN A 169 22.50 -5.08 -15.67
N ALA A 170 21.62 -5.91 -16.23
CA ALA A 170 21.38 -5.95 -17.66
C ALA A 170 20.76 -4.64 -18.17
N LEU A 171 19.77 -4.09 -17.46
CA LEU A 171 19.17 -2.80 -17.82
C LEU A 171 20.17 -1.65 -17.72
N GLN A 172 21.04 -1.64 -16.71
CA GLN A 172 22.06 -0.60 -16.52
C GLN A 172 22.94 -0.38 -17.76
N GLN A 173 23.14 -1.41 -18.59
CA GLN A 173 23.94 -1.32 -19.82
C GLN A 173 23.21 -0.66 -20.99
N VAL A 174 21.88 -0.65 -20.98
CA VAL A 174 21.06 -0.20 -22.12
C VAL A 174 20.24 1.06 -21.83
N ILE A 175 20.27 1.57 -20.59
CA ILE A 175 19.57 2.81 -20.23
C ILE A 175 20.18 3.98 -21.01
N PRO A 176 19.37 4.70 -21.80
CA PRO A 176 19.85 5.88 -22.52
C PRO A 176 20.09 7.04 -21.56
N GLN A 177 21.25 7.67 -21.65
CA GLN A 177 21.68 8.79 -20.78
C GLN A 177 20.68 9.95 -20.79
N ASP A 178 20.26 10.39 -21.98
CA ASP A 178 19.44 11.60 -22.14
C ASP A 178 17.94 11.39 -21.84
N CYS A 179 17.50 10.14 -21.64
CA CYS A 179 16.09 9.82 -21.43
C CYS A 179 15.85 8.68 -20.44
N ALA A 180 16.74 8.53 -19.44
CA ALA A 180 16.66 7.50 -18.41
C ALA A 180 15.29 7.46 -17.71
N GLY A 181 14.78 8.63 -17.29
CA GLY A 181 13.47 8.75 -16.65
C GLY A 181 12.31 8.30 -17.55
N SER A 182 12.32 8.69 -18.83
CA SER A 182 11.32 8.26 -19.81
C SER A 182 11.41 6.77 -20.10
N PHE A 183 12.62 6.22 -20.19
CA PHE A 183 12.85 4.81 -20.42
C PHE A 183 12.33 3.93 -19.27
N ASN A 184 12.68 4.26 -18.02
CA ASN A 184 12.17 3.54 -16.85
C ASN A 184 10.64 3.63 -16.74
N GLN A 185 10.06 4.81 -16.95
CA GLN A 185 8.61 4.97 -16.96
C GLN A 185 7.94 4.19 -18.09
N ALA A 186 8.55 4.14 -19.27
CA ALA A 186 8.03 3.38 -20.40
C ALA A 186 8.01 1.87 -20.12
N LEU A 187 9.05 1.33 -19.47
CA LEU A 187 9.08 -0.06 -19.03
C LEU A 187 7.92 -0.35 -18.07
N MET A 188 7.74 0.47 -17.05
CA MET A 188 6.64 0.33 -16.08
C MET A 188 5.27 0.44 -16.78
N GLU A 189 5.11 1.41 -17.67
CA GLU A 189 3.87 1.67 -18.40
C GLU A 189 3.49 0.50 -19.31
N LEU A 190 4.46 -0.02 -20.08
CA LEU A 190 4.24 -1.16 -20.97
C LEU A 190 3.75 -2.38 -20.20
N GLY A 191 4.37 -2.68 -19.05
CA GLY A 191 3.89 -3.75 -18.18
C GLY A 191 2.52 -3.47 -17.60
N ALA A 192 2.21 -2.22 -17.25
CA ALA A 192 0.95 -1.85 -16.63
C ALA A 192 -0.25 -1.95 -17.59
N ILE A 193 -0.12 -1.55 -18.86
CA ILE A 193 -1.28 -1.40 -19.76
C ILE A 193 -1.28 -2.34 -20.97
N VAL A 194 -0.14 -2.91 -21.37
CA VAL A 194 -0.06 -3.81 -22.54
C VAL A 194 0.28 -5.23 -22.10
N CYS A 195 1.44 -5.40 -21.47
CA CYS A 195 1.92 -6.70 -21.01
C CYS A 195 1.39 -7.00 -19.60
N VAL A 196 0.06 -7.01 -19.48
CA VAL A 196 -0.66 -7.04 -18.20
C VAL A 196 -0.40 -8.31 -17.39
N PRO A 197 -0.52 -8.23 -16.05
CA PRO A 197 -0.53 -9.42 -15.20
C PRO A 197 -1.92 -10.08 -15.23
N ASN A 198 -1.97 -11.41 -15.01
CA ASN A 198 -3.21 -12.18 -14.80
C ASN A 198 -4.23 -12.14 -15.96
N GLY A 199 -3.75 -11.97 -17.19
CA GLY A 199 -4.55 -12.01 -18.40
C GLY A 199 -3.65 -12.12 -19.62
N GLU A 200 -4.28 -12.37 -20.77
CA GLU A 200 -3.57 -12.38 -22.04
C GLU A 200 -3.00 -10.99 -22.33
N PRO A 201 -1.69 -10.87 -22.61
CA PRO A 201 -1.09 -9.58 -22.95
C PRO A 201 -1.64 -9.06 -24.28
N LEU A 202 -1.82 -7.73 -24.39
CA LEU A 202 -2.28 -7.06 -25.61
C LEU A 202 -1.15 -6.97 -26.65
N CYS A 203 -0.66 -8.11 -27.11
CA CYS A 203 0.55 -8.22 -27.94
C CYS A 203 0.50 -7.34 -29.20
N ASP A 204 -0.67 -7.18 -29.83
CA ASP A 204 -0.83 -6.37 -31.04
C ASP A 204 -0.57 -4.87 -30.81
N GLN A 205 -0.64 -4.42 -29.55
CA GLN A 205 -0.34 -3.04 -29.13
C GLN A 205 1.10 -2.89 -28.60
N CYS A 206 1.87 -3.98 -28.55
CA CYS A 206 3.20 -4.01 -27.95
C CYS A 206 4.28 -3.54 -28.95
N PRO A 207 5.15 -2.57 -28.58
CA PRO A 207 6.24 -2.13 -29.45
C PRO A 207 7.29 -3.23 -29.71
N TRP A 208 7.26 -4.31 -28.93
CA TRP A 208 8.18 -5.44 -29.04
C TRP A 208 7.55 -6.63 -29.77
N TYR A 209 6.39 -6.44 -30.41
CA TYR A 209 5.64 -7.52 -31.05
C TYR A 209 6.51 -8.41 -31.93
N SER A 210 7.27 -7.84 -32.86
CA SER A 210 8.05 -8.57 -33.87
C SER A 210 9.16 -9.45 -33.30
N PHE A 211 9.71 -9.11 -32.12
CA PHE A 211 10.87 -9.79 -31.55
C PHE A 211 10.64 -10.42 -30.16
N CYS A 212 9.48 -10.22 -29.53
CA CYS A 212 9.16 -10.85 -28.25
C CYS A 212 9.15 -12.39 -28.36
N GLU A 213 10.08 -13.05 -27.67
CA GLU A 213 10.25 -14.51 -27.75
C GLU A 213 9.07 -15.26 -27.12
N THR A 214 8.50 -14.75 -26.03
CA THR A 214 7.29 -15.34 -25.43
C THR A 214 6.10 -15.31 -26.38
N ARG A 215 5.93 -14.22 -27.15
CA ARG A 215 4.86 -14.11 -28.13
C ARG A 215 5.04 -15.14 -29.24
N LYS A 216 6.23 -15.23 -29.82
CA LYS A 216 6.55 -16.19 -30.89
C LYS A 216 6.31 -17.64 -30.47
N ARG A 217 6.50 -17.95 -29.18
CA ARG A 217 6.41 -19.32 -28.63
C ARG A 217 5.09 -19.61 -27.90
N GLY A 218 4.21 -18.63 -27.71
CA GLY A 218 2.95 -18.80 -26.99
C GLY A 218 3.08 -18.99 -25.47
N LEU A 219 4.17 -18.56 -24.84
CA LEU A 219 4.51 -18.88 -23.43
C LEU A 219 3.96 -17.90 -22.38
N TRP A 220 2.99 -17.05 -22.72
CA TRP A 220 2.60 -15.93 -21.85
C TRP A 220 1.94 -16.37 -20.53
N GLN A 221 1.33 -17.56 -20.51
CA GLN A 221 0.72 -18.17 -19.33
C GLN A 221 1.75 -18.74 -18.35
N GLU A 222 2.93 -19.11 -18.86
CA GLU A 222 4.02 -19.70 -18.07
C GLU A 222 4.96 -18.63 -17.48
N LEU A 223 5.00 -17.44 -18.09
CA LEU A 223 5.94 -16.38 -17.76
C LEU A 223 5.24 -15.13 -17.21
N PRO A 224 5.78 -14.52 -16.13
CA PRO A 224 7.04 -14.87 -15.45
C PRO A 224 6.84 -16.00 -14.44
N VAL A 225 7.88 -16.81 -14.22
CA VAL A 225 7.86 -17.84 -13.18
C VAL A 225 7.86 -17.19 -11.80
N LYS A 226 6.86 -17.51 -10.99
CA LYS A 226 6.76 -17.12 -9.57
C LYS A 226 6.51 -18.36 -8.73
N LYS A 227 7.53 -18.87 -8.04
CA LYS A 227 7.30 -20.00 -7.11
C LYS A 227 6.45 -19.54 -5.93
N LYS A 228 5.47 -20.38 -5.57
CA LYS A 228 4.42 -20.04 -4.60
C LYS A 228 5.03 -19.75 -3.22
N ALA A 229 4.70 -18.59 -2.67
CA ALA A 229 5.01 -18.28 -1.27
C ALA A 229 4.26 -19.25 -0.33
N LYS A 230 4.75 -19.39 0.91
CA LYS A 230 4.03 -20.13 1.96
C LYS A 230 2.60 -19.60 2.10
N GLY A 231 1.67 -20.50 2.44
CA GLY A 231 0.28 -20.13 2.72
C GLY A 231 0.19 -19.08 3.84
N ARG A 232 -0.89 -18.31 3.86
CA ARG A 232 -1.16 -17.34 4.93
C ARG A 232 -1.47 -18.07 6.23
N ARG A 233 -1.07 -17.48 7.36
CA ARG A 233 -1.53 -17.93 8.67
C ARG A 233 -2.97 -17.45 8.87
N ILE A 234 -3.88 -18.35 9.22
CA ILE A 234 -5.24 -18.00 9.63
C ILE A 234 -5.21 -17.65 11.12
N GLU A 235 -5.85 -16.54 11.48
CA GLU A 235 -6.08 -16.13 12.86
C GLU A 235 -7.57 -15.89 13.09
N GLU A 236 -8.14 -16.62 14.03
CA GLU A 236 -9.49 -16.38 14.54
C GLU A 236 -9.47 -15.19 15.50
N ARG A 237 -10.49 -14.33 15.43
CA ARG A 237 -10.62 -13.12 16.22
C ARG A 237 -12.07 -12.88 16.63
N THR A 238 -12.27 -12.38 17.84
CA THR A 238 -13.56 -11.85 18.27
C THR A 238 -13.45 -10.35 18.46
N VAL A 239 -14.24 -9.59 17.70
CA VAL A 239 -14.30 -8.12 17.74
C VAL A 239 -15.43 -7.67 18.65
N LEU A 240 -15.16 -6.72 19.54
CA LEU A 240 -16.12 -6.17 20.51
C LEU A 240 -16.41 -4.70 20.14
N VAL A 241 -17.61 -4.44 19.63
CA VAL A 241 -18.13 -3.09 19.41
C VAL A 241 -18.79 -2.64 20.71
N ILE A 242 -18.01 -2.05 21.60
CA ILE A 242 -18.48 -1.62 22.92
C ILE A 242 -19.04 -0.20 22.82
N ARG A 243 -20.30 -0.03 23.23
CA ARG A 243 -21.05 1.21 23.07
C ARG A 243 -21.61 1.72 24.37
N ASP A 244 -21.70 3.04 24.41
CA ASP A 244 -22.32 3.77 25.49
C ASP A 244 -23.02 5.01 24.93
N GLY A 245 -24.31 4.84 24.63
CA GLY A 245 -25.09 5.77 23.82
C GLY A 245 -24.53 5.88 22.41
N GLU A 246 -24.19 7.11 22.00
CA GLU A 246 -23.59 7.43 20.69
C GLU A 246 -22.06 7.31 20.66
N ARG A 247 -21.45 6.93 21.78
CA ARG A 247 -20.01 6.72 21.90
C ARG A 247 -19.65 5.26 21.73
N VAL A 248 -18.47 5.04 21.16
CA VAL A 248 -17.88 3.71 20.96
C VAL A 248 -16.46 3.67 21.48
N VAL A 249 -16.06 2.54 22.03
CA VAL A 249 -14.68 2.33 22.49
C VAL A 249 -13.78 2.03 21.31
N LEU A 250 -12.71 2.79 21.18
CA LEU A 250 -11.57 2.46 20.34
C LEU A 250 -10.31 2.29 21.20
N LYS A 251 -9.41 1.42 20.77
CA LYS A 251 -8.07 1.28 21.34
C LYS A 251 -7.01 1.55 20.29
N ARG A 252 -5.94 2.23 20.68
CA ARG A 252 -4.77 2.40 19.81
C ARG A 252 -3.89 1.17 19.87
N ARG A 253 -3.58 0.58 18.72
CA ARG A 253 -2.68 -0.57 18.63
C ARG A 253 -1.26 -0.20 19.06
N PRO A 254 -0.48 -1.15 19.59
CA PRO A 254 0.93 -0.92 19.91
C PRO A 254 1.73 -0.34 18.75
N LYS A 255 2.83 0.37 19.05
CA LYS A 255 3.71 1.00 18.03
C LYS A 255 4.47 -0.01 17.14
N LYS A 256 4.35 -1.32 17.40
CA LYS A 256 5.00 -2.39 16.65
C LYS A 256 3.99 -3.49 16.30
N GLY A 257 4.25 -4.20 15.20
CA GLY A 257 3.42 -5.32 14.75
C GLY A 257 2.39 -4.94 13.67
N LEU A 258 1.45 -5.86 13.41
CA LEU A 258 0.41 -5.69 12.39
C LEU A 258 -0.48 -4.49 12.73
N LEU A 259 -0.69 -3.60 11.75
CA LEU A 259 -1.50 -2.38 11.89
C LEU A 259 -1.04 -1.47 13.03
N ALA A 260 0.26 -1.45 13.31
CA ALA A 260 0.86 -0.68 14.40
C ALA A 260 0.36 0.78 14.45
N GLY A 261 0.05 1.28 15.65
CA GLY A 261 -0.32 2.66 15.93
C GLY A 261 -1.68 3.13 15.39
N LEU A 262 -2.42 2.29 14.67
CA LEU A 262 -3.79 2.57 14.20
C LEU A 262 -4.82 2.30 15.29
N TYR A 263 -6.02 2.83 15.10
CA TYR A 263 -7.15 2.57 15.99
C TYR A 263 -7.91 1.33 15.58
N GLU A 264 -8.45 0.62 16.56
CA GLU A 264 -9.27 -0.56 16.35
C GLU A 264 -10.37 -0.68 17.41
N PHE A 265 -11.39 -1.46 17.09
CA PHE A 265 -12.27 -1.99 18.11
C PHE A 265 -11.49 -2.96 19.01
N PRO A 266 -11.77 -2.99 20.33
CA PRO A 266 -11.31 -4.06 21.20
C PRO A 266 -11.57 -5.43 20.56
N ASN A 267 -10.57 -6.29 20.57
CA ASN A 267 -10.66 -7.63 20.00
C ASN A 267 -9.74 -8.60 20.73
N GLU A 268 -10.17 -9.84 20.78
CA GLU A 268 -9.52 -10.97 21.43
C GLU A 268 -9.15 -12.07 20.42
N PRO A 269 -8.08 -12.85 20.65
CA PRO A 269 -7.78 -14.02 19.84
C PRO A 269 -8.83 -15.13 20.04
N GLY A 270 -9.17 -15.82 18.95
CA GLY A 270 -10.13 -16.93 18.98
C GLY A 270 -11.58 -16.51 18.79
N THR A 271 -12.45 -17.52 18.85
CA THR A 271 -13.91 -17.41 18.67
C THR A 271 -14.57 -17.56 20.02
N LEU A 272 -14.82 -16.43 20.69
CA LEU A 272 -15.45 -16.38 22.01
C LEU A 272 -16.95 -16.70 21.95
N THR A 273 -17.43 -17.39 22.96
CA THR A 273 -18.86 -17.45 23.29
C THR A 273 -19.36 -16.09 23.79
N GLU A 274 -20.69 -15.94 23.87
CA GLU A 274 -21.32 -14.71 24.41
C GLU A 274 -20.87 -14.43 25.86
N ASP A 275 -20.81 -15.46 26.71
CA ASP A 275 -20.35 -15.34 28.09
C ASP A 275 -18.89 -14.91 28.20
N GLU A 276 -18.03 -15.44 27.33
CA GLU A 276 -16.60 -15.06 27.28
C GLU A 276 -16.42 -13.63 26.77
N ALA A 277 -17.23 -13.19 25.80
CA ALA A 277 -17.22 -11.82 25.33
C ALA A 277 -17.68 -10.84 26.43
N LEU A 278 -18.71 -11.20 27.21
CA LEU A 278 -19.16 -10.41 28.36
C LEU A 278 -18.07 -10.30 29.44
N ARG A 279 -17.39 -11.40 29.76
CA ARG A 279 -16.25 -11.40 30.70
C ARG A 279 -15.12 -10.52 30.20
N ALA A 280 -14.77 -10.60 28.92
CA ALA A 280 -13.73 -9.74 28.34
C ALA A 280 -14.07 -8.25 28.47
N VAL A 281 -15.34 -7.86 28.35
CA VAL A 281 -15.78 -6.48 28.59
C VAL A 281 -15.69 -6.11 30.09
N GLN A 282 -16.03 -7.03 30.99
CA GLN A 282 -15.88 -6.83 32.43
C GLN A 282 -14.42 -6.69 32.88
N ASP A 283 -13.51 -7.45 32.28
CA ASP A 283 -12.06 -7.35 32.51
C ASP A 283 -11.48 -6.01 32.07
N MET A 284 -12.18 -5.27 31.20
CA MET A 284 -11.88 -3.89 30.83
C MET A 284 -12.49 -2.86 31.82
N HIS A 285 -13.00 -3.33 32.97
CA HIS A 285 -13.69 -2.52 33.99
C HIS A 285 -14.97 -1.84 33.49
N LEU A 286 -15.65 -2.45 32.50
CA LEU A 286 -16.94 -1.96 32.01
C LEU A 286 -18.07 -2.90 32.46
N HIS A 287 -19.25 -2.34 32.70
CA HIS A 287 -20.43 -3.12 33.09
C HIS A 287 -21.35 -3.36 31.87
N PRO A 288 -21.35 -4.59 31.29
CA PRO A 288 -22.19 -4.88 30.14
C PRO A 288 -23.66 -5.00 30.55
N MET A 289 -24.53 -4.32 29.81
CA MET A 289 -25.99 -4.32 30.00
C MET A 289 -26.69 -5.22 28.98
N ARG A 290 -26.21 -5.20 27.73
CA ARG A 290 -26.79 -5.95 26.61
C ARG A 290 -25.70 -6.38 25.65
N ILE A 291 -25.83 -7.57 25.10
CA ILE A 291 -24.95 -8.11 24.07
C ILE A 291 -25.76 -8.57 22.86
N GLN A 292 -25.20 -8.39 21.67
CA GLN A 292 -25.78 -8.83 20.42
C GLN A 292 -24.68 -9.35 19.49
N ARG A 293 -24.85 -10.54 18.93
CA ARG A 293 -23.95 -11.07 17.91
C ARG A 293 -24.05 -10.26 16.61
N LEU A 294 -22.89 -9.95 16.03
CA LEU A 294 -22.73 -9.24 14.76
C LEU A 294 -22.37 -10.21 13.63
N GLU A 295 -22.31 -9.69 12.41
CA GLU A 295 -21.89 -10.48 11.26
C GLU A 295 -20.43 -10.91 11.35
N GLU A 296 -20.16 -12.08 10.80
CA GLU A 296 -18.80 -12.57 10.60
C GLU A 296 -18.17 -11.83 9.43
N ALA A 297 -16.87 -11.55 9.56
CA ALA A 297 -16.10 -10.84 8.58
C ALA A 297 -14.76 -11.52 8.35
N LYS A 298 -14.27 -11.46 7.12
CA LYS A 298 -12.97 -11.98 6.75
C LYS A 298 -12.12 -10.87 6.18
N HIS A 299 -10.89 -10.75 6.66
CA HIS A 299 -9.93 -9.79 6.11
C HIS A 299 -8.60 -10.46 5.75
N ILE A 300 -8.10 -10.17 4.55
CA ILE A 300 -6.91 -10.82 3.99
C ILE A 300 -5.76 -9.82 3.95
N PHE A 301 -4.70 -10.10 4.73
CA PHE A 301 -3.40 -9.45 4.60
C PHE A 301 -2.47 -10.28 3.69
N SER A 302 -1.26 -9.77 3.42
CA SER A 302 -0.29 -10.49 2.58
C SER A 302 0.20 -11.79 3.22
N HIS A 303 0.31 -11.83 4.56
CA HIS A 303 0.91 -12.95 5.31
C HIS A 303 -0.02 -13.58 6.36
N VAL A 304 -1.13 -12.90 6.70
CA VAL A 304 -2.12 -13.34 7.69
C VAL A 304 -3.52 -13.17 7.09
N GLU A 305 -4.44 -14.00 7.54
CA GLU A 305 -5.86 -13.92 7.22
C GLU A 305 -6.65 -13.92 8.52
N TRP A 306 -7.43 -12.86 8.75
CA TRP A 306 -8.30 -12.75 9.92
C TRP A 306 -9.69 -13.27 9.59
N HIS A 307 -10.14 -14.20 10.40
CA HIS A 307 -11.52 -14.68 10.44
C HIS A 307 -12.11 -14.11 11.72
N MET A 308 -13.07 -13.21 11.56
CA MET A 308 -13.61 -12.40 12.65
C MET A 308 -15.07 -12.75 12.86
N GLN A 309 -15.44 -12.94 14.12
CA GLN A 309 -16.81 -12.75 14.58
C GLN A 309 -16.90 -11.47 15.40
N GLY A 310 -18.10 -10.93 15.56
CA GLY A 310 -18.30 -9.70 16.33
C GLY A 310 -19.42 -9.81 17.36
N TYR A 311 -19.28 -9.05 18.46
CA TYR A 311 -20.36 -8.74 19.38
C TYR A 311 -20.47 -7.23 19.56
N MET A 312 -21.69 -6.72 19.62
CA MET A 312 -21.97 -5.37 20.11
C MET A 312 -22.37 -5.47 21.57
N VAL A 313 -21.73 -4.67 22.43
CA VAL A 313 -21.99 -4.68 23.87
C VAL A 313 -22.33 -3.27 24.33
N GLU A 314 -23.53 -3.07 24.85
CA GLU A 314 -23.94 -1.82 25.50
C GLU A 314 -23.45 -1.84 26.95
N VAL A 315 -22.78 -0.77 27.40
CA VAL A 315 -22.22 -0.66 28.76
C VAL A 315 -22.78 0.53 29.51
N ASP A 316 -22.70 0.48 30.85
CA ASP A 316 -23.12 1.58 31.72
C ASP A 316 -22.13 2.76 31.71
N SER A 317 -22.69 3.96 31.56
CA SER A 317 -22.03 5.25 31.49
C SER A 317 -21.17 5.65 32.68
N LEU A 318 -21.42 5.07 33.85
CA LEU A 318 -20.70 5.36 35.09
C LEU A 318 -19.30 4.73 35.14
N THR A 319 -19.01 3.73 34.29
CA THR A 319 -17.73 3.00 34.28
C THR A 319 -16.65 3.64 33.39
N ARG A 320 -16.96 4.76 32.72
CA ARG A 320 -16.10 5.39 31.70
C ARG A 320 -14.79 5.93 32.24
N GLU A 321 -14.83 6.63 33.37
CA GLU A 321 -13.67 7.37 33.90
C GLU A 321 -12.61 6.43 34.50
N GLU A 322 -13.02 5.23 34.92
CA GLU A 322 -12.16 4.24 35.58
C GLU A 322 -11.38 3.35 34.59
N ALA A 323 -11.90 3.18 33.36
CA ALA A 323 -11.35 2.22 32.40
C ALA A 323 -10.12 2.72 31.60
N GLY A 324 -9.86 4.03 31.57
CA GLY A 324 -8.76 4.61 30.77
C GLY A 324 -8.88 4.36 29.26
N LEU A 325 -10.10 4.07 28.79
CA LEU A 325 -10.40 3.74 27.39
C LEU A 325 -10.84 4.98 26.62
N LEU A 326 -10.54 5.00 25.31
CA LEU A 326 -10.94 6.10 24.44
C LEU A 326 -12.38 5.88 23.96
N PHE A 327 -13.32 6.59 24.57
CA PHE A 327 -14.70 6.70 24.10
C PHE A 327 -14.81 7.82 23.07
N VAL A 328 -15.14 7.47 21.84
CA VAL A 328 -15.26 8.43 20.73
C VAL A 328 -16.71 8.55 20.32
N GLU A 329 -17.17 9.77 20.03
CA GLU A 329 -18.46 9.95 19.37
C GLU A 329 -18.36 9.42 17.94
N ALA A 330 -19.32 8.60 17.54
CA ALA A 330 -19.30 7.98 16.22
C ALA A 330 -19.21 9.01 15.08
N ALA A 331 -19.89 10.16 15.23
CA ALA A 331 -19.86 11.26 14.26
C ALA A 331 -18.47 11.89 14.07
N HIS A 332 -17.62 11.91 15.09
CA HIS A 332 -16.26 12.51 15.02
C HIS A 332 -15.16 11.48 14.70
N SER A 333 -15.50 10.20 14.78
CA SER A 333 -14.53 9.11 14.69
C SER A 333 -13.99 8.90 13.27
N GLU A 334 -14.82 9.07 12.24
CA GLU A 334 -14.45 8.90 10.83
C GLU A 334 -13.49 9.98 10.32
N GLU A 335 -13.41 11.15 10.96
CA GLU A 335 -12.55 12.25 10.52
C GLU A 335 -11.21 12.29 11.27
N THR A 336 -11.20 11.77 12.50
CA THR A 336 -10.06 11.93 13.41
C THR A 336 -9.23 10.66 13.53
N TYR A 337 -9.85 9.49 13.68
CA TYR A 337 -9.13 8.26 14.01
C TYR A 337 -8.91 7.38 12.78
N PRO A 338 -7.66 7.01 12.45
CA PRO A 338 -7.40 6.11 11.34
C PRO A 338 -7.74 4.66 11.71
N ILE A 339 -8.90 4.16 11.23
CA ILE A 339 -9.39 2.80 11.44
C ILE A 339 -9.10 1.97 10.18
N PRO A 340 -8.33 0.88 10.27
CA PRO A 340 -7.96 0.11 9.08
C PRO A 340 -9.17 -0.62 8.50
N ALA A 341 -9.15 -0.81 7.17
CA ALA A 341 -10.18 -1.55 6.43
C ALA A 341 -10.43 -2.98 6.94
N ALA A 342 -9.53 -3.53 7.76
CA ALA A 342 -9.73 -4.78 8.50
C ALA A 342 -11.01 -4.77 9.35
N PHE A 343 -11.40 -3.61 9.90
CA PHE A 343 -12.59 -3.48 10.73
C PHE A 343 -13.78 -2.84 10.01
N ALA A 344 -13.73 -2.67 8.69
CA ALA A 344 -14.77 -1.98 7.91
C ALA A 344 -16.16 -2.63 8.03
N ALA A 345 -16.23 -3.96 8.23
CA ALA A 345 -17.51 -4.64 8.48
C ALA A 345 -18.17 -4.19 9.80
N TYR A 346 -17.36 -3.73 10.76
CA TYR A 346 -17.81 -3.36 12.09
C TYR A 346 -18.02 -1.85 12.28
N THR A 347 -17.43 -1.00 11.43
CA THR A 347 -17.60 0.46 11.52
C THR A 347 -19.05 0.90 11.32
N LYS A 348 -19.84 0.17 10.53
CA LYS A 348 -21.27 0.46 10.36
C LYS A 348 -22.05 0.43 11.68
N TYR A 349 -21.61 -0.35 12.67
CA TYR A 349 -22.26 -0.43 13.98
C TYR A 349 -21.93 0.75 14.90
N MET A 350 -21.06 1.66 14.48
CA MET A 350 -20.82 2.93 15.15
C MET A 350 -22.05 3.87 15.04
N ASN A 351 -22.91 3.71 14.01
CA ASN A 351 -24.00 4.62 13.67
C ASN A 351 -25.44 4.01 13.66
N ILE A 352 -25.71 2.88 14.33
CA ILE A 352 -27.06 2.27 14.29
C ILE A 352 -27.82 2.49 15.60
N ARG A 353 -28.99 3.14 15.52
CA ARG A 353 -30.06 3.09 16.52
C ARG A 353 -30.71 1.70 16.49
N LEU A 354 -30.67 0.93 17.59
CA LEU A 354 -31.26 -0.42 17.66
C LEU A 354 -32.24 -0.56 18.82
N GLY A 355 -33.52 -0.74 18.49
CA GLY A 355 -34.64 -0.89 19.43
C GLY A 355 -35.89 -0.14 18.97
N ASN A 356 -36.89 0.03 19.83
CA ASN A 356 -38.19 0.67 19.54
C ASN A 356 -38.15 2.13 19.01
N GLU A 357 -36.98 2.66 18.66
CA GLU A 357 -36.78 3.95 18.00
C GLU A 357 -37.28 3.99 16.55
N ARG A 358 -37.86 2.89 16.03
CA ARG A 358 -38.75 2.91 14.84
C ARG A 358 -40.15 3.48 15.10
N PHE A 359 -40.53 3.76 16.36
CA PHE A 359 -41.87 4.24 16.74
C PHE A 359 -41.86 5.57 17.53
N LYS A 360 -40.95 6.47 17.20
CA LYS A 360 -41.06 7.88 17.63
C LYS A 360 -40.80 8.82 16.46
N GLU A 361 -41.65 8.72 15.45
CA GLU A 361 -42.13 9.92 14.77
C GLU A 361 -43.53 10.23 15.31
N LYS A 362 -43.61 11.32 16.09
CA LYS A 362 -44.81 12.15 16.22
C LYS A 362 -44.38 13.60 16.15
#